data_AF-A0A0Q9N5P1-F1
#
_entry.id   AF-A0A0Q9N5P1-F1
#
_cell.length_a   1.000
_cell.length_b   1.000
_cell.length_c   1.000
_cell.angle_alpha   90.00
_cell.angle_beta   90.00
_cell.angle_gamma   90.00
#
_symmetry.space_group_name_H-M   'P 1'
#
loop_
_entity.id
_entity.type
_entity.pdbx_description
1 polymer ?
#
loop_
_entity_poly.entity_id
_entity_poly.type
_entity_poly.pdbx_seq_one_letter_code
_entity_poly.pdbx_strand_id
1 'polypeptide(L)'
;MALQFQSLGGRSHFSGPVRTIRCFEDNALVKSTLATPGNGAVLVVDGSGSLRTALMGDMIAASAVENGWAGVVINGAIRDREAVAELPLGVKALGSNPRKSAKAGAGETDVDLLIDGVTIRSGATIWCDPDGILVER
;
A
#
# COMPACT_ATOMS: atom_id res chain seq x y z
N MET A 1 11.31 -0.35 9.96
CA MET A 1 10.07 -0.60 10.74
C MET A 1 10.16 -1.99 11.34
N ALA A 2 9.69 -2.19 12.57
CA ALA A 2 9.66 -3.48 13.24
C ALA A 2 8.35 -4.25 13.00
N LEU A 3 7.28 -3.55 12.60
CA LEU A 3 6.01 -4.15 12.19
C LEU A 3 6.24 -5.14 11.05
N GLN A 4 5.76 -6.36 11.24
CA GLN A 4 5.94 -7.47 10.31
C GLN A 4 4.87 -7.41 9.21
N PHE A 5 5.31 -7.20 7.97
CA PHE A 5 4.45 -7.21 6.79
C PHE A 5 4.63 -8.49 5.98
N GLN A 6 3.54 -9.02 5.45
CA GLN A 6 3.58 -10.11 4.46
C GLN A 6 3.95 -9.55 3.09
N SER A 7 4.81 -10.26 2.35
CA SER A 7 5.07 -9.99 0.94
C SER A 7 4.00 -10.68 0.09
N LEU A 8 3.19 -9.90 -0.62
CA LEU A 8 2.00 -10.39 -1.33
C LEU A 8 1.97 -10.05 -2.82
N GLY A 9 2.92 -9.24 -3.30
CA GLY A 9 3.05 -8.89 -4.72
C GLY A 9 4.13 -9.73 -5.41
N GLY A 10 4.12 -9.73 -6.74
CA GLY A 10 5.11 -10.48 -7.54
C GLY A 10 6.54 -9.91 -7.49
N ARG A 11 6.74 -8.72 -6.92
CA ARG A 11 8.06 -8.18 -6.61
C ARG A 11 8.34 -8.22 -5.11
N SER A 12 9.37 -8.97 -4.72
CA SER A 12 9.84 -9.01 -3.33
C SER A 12 10.68 -7.80 -2.93
N HIS A 13 11.27 -7.09 -3.91
CA HIS A 13 12.10 -5.90 -3.72
C HIS A 13 11.51 -4.72 -4.49
N PHE A 14 11.32 -3.60 -3.82
CA PHE A 14 10.85 -2.37 -4.43
C PHE A 14 11.20 -1.15 -3.57
N SER A 15 11.33 0.00 -4.21
CA SER A 15 11.67 1.26 -3.56
C SER A 15 11.20 2.42 -4.41
N GLY A 16 11.06 3.60 -3.80
CA GLY A 16 10.71 4.81 -4.53
C GLY A 16 10.33 5.96 -3.60
N PRO A 17 10.00 7.13 -4.18
CA PRO A 17 9.43 8.23 -3.41
C PRO A 17 8.06 7.81 -2.86
N VAL A 18 7.78 8.18 -1.63
CA VAL A 18 6.54 7.84 -0.94
C VAL A 18 5.42 8.79 -1.34
N ARG A 19 4.23 8.24 -1.53
CA ARG A 19 2.95 8.98 -1.44
C ARG A 19 2.14 8.37 -0.32
N THR A 20 1.41 9.17 0.45
CA THR A 20 0.72 8.69 1.66
C THR A 20 -0.80 8.84 1.59
N ILE A 21 -1.50 7.87 2.18
CA ILE A 21 -2.94 7.94 2.44
C ILE A 21 -3.21 7.44 3.85
N ARG A 22 -4.04 8.17 4.60
CA ARG A 22 -4.69 7.66 5.81
C ARG A 22 -6.17 7.43 5.51
N CYS A 23 -6.66 6.24 5.81
CA CYS A 23 -8.09 5.95 5.70
C CYS A 23 -8.50 4.87 6.72
N PHE A 24 -9.80 4.57 6.79
CA PHE A 24 -10.29 3.50 7.64
C PHE A 24 -11.40 2.74 6.92
N GLU A 25 -11.09 1.52 6.50
CA GLU A 25 -12.04 0.59 5.84
C GLU A 25 -12.75 1.18 4.61
N ASP A 26 -12.12 2.18 3.99
CA ASP A 26 -12.55 2.85 2.76
C ASP A 26 -11.37 2.92 1.81
N ASN A 27 -11.58 2.53 0.55
CA ASN A 27 -10.51 2.49 -0.45
C ASN A 27 -10.75 3.37 -1.68
N ALA A 28 -11.69 4.32 -1.62
CA ALA A 28 -11.93 5.18 -2.78
C ALA A 28 -10.68 6.01 -3.11
N LEU A 29 -10.01 6.59 -2.09
CA LEU A 29 -8.76 7.33 -2.26
C LEU A 29 -7.60 6.44 -2.73
N VAL A 30 -7.48 5.23 -2.19
CA VAL A 30 -6.46 4.26 -2.63
C VAL A 30 -6.64 3.94 -4.11
N LYS A 31 -7.89 3.66 -4.53
CA LYS A 31 -8.22 3.38 -5.92
C LYS A 31 -7.92 4.57 -6.83
N SER A 32 -8.38 5.77 -6.48
CA SER A 32 -8.18 6.95 -7.34
C SER A 32 -6.71 7.33 -7.45
N THR A 33 -5.94 7.23 -6.36
CA THR A 33 -4.51 7.53 -6.36
C THR A 33 -3.72 6.53 -7.20
N LEU A 34 -3.96 5.22 -7.07
CA LEU A 34 -3.25 4.21 -7.87
C LEU A 34 -3.60 4.25 -9.37
N ALA A 35 -4.73 4.86 -9.72
CA ALA A 35 -5.10 5.16 -11.11
C ALA A 35 -4.44 6.43 -11.68
N THR A 36 -3.54 7.09 -10.93
CA THR A 36 -2.71 8.20 -11.41
C THR A 36 -1.27 7.74 -11.68
N PRO A 37 -0.49 8.44 -12.53
CA PRO A 37 0.91 8.10 -12.79
C PRO A 37 1.72 7.94 -11.49
N GLY A 38 2.31 6.77 -11.31
CA GLY A 38 3.13 6.40 -10.17
C GLY A 38 4.56 6.90 -10.28
N ASN A 39 5.13 6.95 -11.50
CA ASN A 39 6.52 7.38 -11.74
C ASN A 39 7.54 6.66 -10.82
N GLY A 40 7.34 5.36 -10.56
CA GLY A 40 8.17 4.58 -9.64
C GLY A 40 7.94 4.88 -8.15
N ALA A 41 6.90 5.62 -7.78
CA ALA A 41 6.53 5.87 -6.40
C ALA A 41 6.02 4.62 -5.69
N VAL A 42 6.07 4.67 -4.36
CA VAL A 42 5.45 3.67 -3.47
C VAL A 42 4.30 4.33 -2.71
N LEU A 43 3.10 3.75 -2.82
CA LEU A 43 1.96 4.22 -2.03
C LEU A 43 2.00 3.57 -0.65
N VAL A 44 2.05 4.38 0.40
CA VAL A 44 1.90 3.92 1.78
C VAL A 44 0.51 4.27 2.28
N VAL A 45 -0.25 3.26 2.69
CA VAL A 45 -1.62 3.40 3.17
C VAL A 45 -1.68 3.02 4.65
N ASP A 46 -2.06 3.97 5.50
CA ASP A 46 -2.42 3.70 6.88
C ASP A 46 -3.93 3.42 6.98
N GLY A 47 -4.28 2.13 7.07
CA GLY A 47 -5.63 1.61 7.29
C GLY A 47 -5.96 1.38 8.77
N SER A 48 -5.20 1.97 9.69
CA SER A 48 -5.24 1.71 11.13
C SER A 48 -5.03 0.23 11.50
N GLY A 49 -4.35 -0.53 10.65
CA GLY A 49 -4.09 -1.96 10.86
C GLY A 49 -5.32 -2.86 10.76
N SER A 50 -6.47 -2.37 10.26
CA SER A 50 -7.69 -3.18 10.20
C SER A 50 -7.52 -4.36 9.24
N LEU A 51 -7.87 -5.55 9.73
CA LEU A 51 -7.99 -6.77 8.93
C LEU A 51 -9.45 -7.13 8.62
N ARG A 52 -10.42 -6.23 8.87
CA ARG A 52 -11.85 -6.53 8.67
C ARG A 52 -12.30 -6.34 7.22
N THR A 53 -11.62 -5.48 6.46
CA THR A 53 -11.90 -5.23 5.03
C THR A 53 -10.58 -5.11 4.25
N ALA A 54 -10.62 -5.42 2.95
CA ALA A 54 -9.50 -5.24 2.06
C ALA A 54 -9.45 -3.84 1.45
N LEU A 55 -8.31 -3.16 1.58
CA LEU A 55 -8.06 -1.85 0.98
C LEU A 55 -7.61 -1.95 -0.48
N MET A 56 -7.02 -3.07 -0.87
CA MET A 56 -6.62 -3.34 -2.26
C MET A 56 -6.98 -4.77 -2.67
N GLY A 57 -7.39 -4.94 -3.92
CA GLY A 57 -7.53 -6.24 -4.59
C GLY A 57 -6.88 -6.20 -5.96
N ASP A 58 -7.03 -7.28 -6.72
CA ASP A 58 -6.43 -7.51 -8.04
C ASP A 58 -6.60 -6.33 -9.01
N MET A 59 -7.82 -5.82 -9.20
CA MET A 59 -8.10 -4.73 -10.14
C MET A 59 -7.39 -3.43 -9.77
N ILE A 60 -7.27 -3.12 -8.48
CA ILE A 60 -6.60 -1.91 -8.01
C ILE A 60 -5.08 -2.09 -8.17
N ALA A 61 -4.56 -3.27 -7.86
CA ALA A 61 -3.15 -3.59 -8.05
C ALA A 61 -2.74 -3.58 -9.53
N ALA A 62 -3.58 -4.12 -10.43
CA ALA A 62 -3.36 -4.07 -11.87
C ALA A 62 -3.31 -2.62 -12.38
N SER A 63 -4.24 -1.77 -11.91
CA SER A 63 -4.21 -0.34 -12.23
C SER A 63 -2.92 0.35 -11.76
N ALA A 64 -2.38 -0.03 -10.60
CA ALA A 64 -1.10 0.47 -10.12
C ALA A 64 0.07 0.07 -11.05
N VAL A 65 0.06 -1.17 -11.56
CA VAL A 65 1.04 -1.63 -12.56
C VAL A 65 0.96 -0.81 -13.84
N GLU A 66 -0.25 -0.66 -14.39
CA GLU A 66 -0.50 0.12 -15.62
C GLU A 66 -0.03 1.57 -15.50
N ASN A 67 -0.11 2.14 -14.30
CA ASN A 67 0.31 3.52 -14.02
C ASN A 67 1.77 3.64 -13.55
N GLY A 68 2.56 2.56 -13.55
CA GLY A 68 3.99 2.61 -13.26
C GLY A 68 4.34 2.85 -11.80
N TRP A 69 3.54 2.36 -10.86
CA TRP A 69 3.89 2.33 -9.44
C TRP A 69 4.95 1.26 -9.15
N ALA A 70 5.88 1.55 -8.24
CA ALA A 70 6.88 0.57 -7.81
C ALA A 70 6.29 -0.44 -6.81
N GLY A 71 5.37 0.01 -5.96
CA GLY A 71 4.69 -0.85 -5.02
C GLY A 71 3.70 -0.14 -4.09
N VAL A 72 3.11 -0.92 -3.20
CA VAL A 72 2.13 -0.47 -2.21
C VAL A 72 2.43 -1.13 -0.86
N VAL A 73 2.49 -0.33 0.21
CA VAL A 73 2.59 -0.79 1.60
C VAL A 73 1.29 -0.44 2.31
N ILE A 74 0.59 -1.44 2.85
CA ILE A 74 -0.74 -1.27 3.45
C ILE A 74 -0.69 -1.72 4.92
N ASN A 75 -0.82 -0.77 5.85
CA ASN A 75 -1.14 -1.07 7.24
C ASN A 75 -2.62 -1.48 7.37
N GLY A 76 -2.91 -2.69 6.92
CA GLY A 76 -4.26 -3.26 6.79
C GLY A 76 -4.26 -4.51 5.91
N ALA A 77 -5.44 -4.95 5.48
CA ALA A 77 -5.60 -6.15 4.64
C ALA A 77 -5.74 -5.84 3.14
N ILE A 78 -5.39 -6.84 2.32
CA ILE A 78 -5.73 -6.91 0.89
C ILE A 78 -6.69 -8.07 0.61
N ARG A 79 -7.03 -8.30 -0.66
CA ARG A 79 -7.72 -9.51 -1.14
C ARG A 79 -7.16 -9.93 -2.49
N ASP A 80 -7.68 -11.04 -3.00
CA ASP A 80 -7.29 -11.59 -4.31
C ASP A 80 -5.77 -11.89 -4.37
N ARG A 81 -5.23 -12.40 -3.25
CA ARG A 81 -3.78 -12.49 -3.00
C ARG A 81 -3.00 -13.27 -4.05
N GLU A 82 -3.60 -14.31 -4.63
CA GLU A 82 -2.96 -15.14 -5.66
C GLU A 82 -2.78 -14.33 -6.94
N ALA A 83 -3.84 -13.67 -7.41
CA ALA A 83 -3.77 -12.77 -8.55
C ALA A 83 -2.80 -11.59 -8.31
N VAL A 84 -2.80 -11.01 -7.11
CA VAL A 84 -1.86 -9.93 -6.75
C VAL A 84 -0.39 -10.41 -6.79
N ALA A 85 -0.13 -11.66 -6.40
CA ALA A 85 1.21 -12.23 -6.41
C ALA A 85 1.77 -12.48 -7.82
N GLU A 86 0.91 -12.54 -8.84
CA GLU A 86 1.33 -12.68 -10.25
C GLU A 86 1.67 -11.32 -10.90
N LEU A 87 1.27 -10.20 -10.28
CA LEU A 87 1.50 -8.87 -10.82
C LEU A 87 2.95 -8.41 -10.58
N PRO A 88 3.57 -7.69 -11.54
CA PRO A 88 4.91 -7.13 -11.38
C PRO A 88 4.90 -5.86 -10.50
N LEU A 89 4.35 -5.97 -9.30
CA LEU A 89 4.17 -4.90 -8.32
C LEU A 89 4.70 -5.35 -6.95
N GLY A 90 5.37 -4.45 -6.23
CA GLY A 90 5.69 -4.67 -4.83
C GLY A 90 4.45 -4.51 -3.96
N VAL A 91 4.10 -5.50 -3.13
CA VAL A 91 2.98 -5.36 -2.19
C VAL A 91 3.36 -5.91 -0.82
N LYS A 92 3.26 -5.04 0.19
CA LYS A 92 3.40 -5.39 1.61
C LYS A 92 2.07 -5.09 2.32
N ALA A 93 1.51 -6.05 3.03
CA ALA A 93 0.31 -5.83 3.85
C ALA A 93 0.31 -6.70 5.10
N LEU A 94 -0.57 -6.43 6.07
CA LEU A 94 -0.65 -7.21 7.31
C LEU A 94 -1.32 -8.57 7.11
N GLY A 95 -2.17 -8.69 6.09
CA GLY A 95 -2.84 -9.94 5.75
C GLY A 95 -3.88 -9.78 4.66
N SER A 96 -4.87 -10.67 4.66
CA SER A 96 -5.94 -10.67 3.66
C SER A 96 -7.33 -10.84 4.25
N ASN A 97 -8.34 -10.24 3.63
CA ASN A 97 -9.75 -10.43 3.96
C ASN A 97 -10.62 -10.29 2.70
N PRO A 98 -11.53 -11.22 2.36
CA PRO A 98 -12.33 -11.13 1.14
C PRO A 98 -13.34 -9.98 1.14
N ARG A 99 -13.69 -9.44 2.31
CA ARG A 99 -14.68 -8.36 2.46
C ARG A 99 -14.16 -7.07 1.81
N LYS A 100 -14.96 -6.48 0.93
CA LYS A 100 -14.65 -5.19 0.30
C LYS A 100 -14.75 -4.06 1.32
N SER A 101 -13.86 -3.07 1.19
CA SER A 101 -13.96 -1.78 1.87
C SER A 101 -15.12 -0.94 1.33
N ALA A 102 -15.53 0.07 2.09
CA ALA A 102 -16.38 1.15 1.65
C ALA A 102 -15.71 1.98 0.54
N LYS A 103 -16.50 2.85 -0.10
CA LYS A 103 -16.08 3.70 -1.22
C LYS A 103 -16.68 5.12 -1.13
N ALA A 104 -16.87 5.60 0.08
CA ALA A 104 -17.32 6.95 0.36
C ALA A 104 -16.21 8.00 0.12
N GLY A 105 -14.94 7.58 0.02
CA GLY A 105 -13.82 8.49 -0.16
C GLY A 105 -13.38 9.18 1.13
N ALA A 106 -13.73 8.59 2.28
CA ALA A 106 -13.29 9.07 3.57
C ALA A 106 -11.79 8.78 3.78
N GLY A 107 -11.03 9.81 4.14
CA GLY A 107 -9.60 9.71 4.42
C GLY A 107 -8.85 10.99 4.04
N GLU A 108 -7.53 10.92 4.12
CA GLU A 108 -6.63 12.04 3.88
C GLU A 108 -5.48 11.56 2.97
N THR A 109 -5.07 12.39 2.02
CA THR A 109 -3.90 12.18 1.15
C THR A 109 -2.78 13.11 1.55
N ASP A 110 -1.53 12.72 1.30
CA ASP A 110 -0.33 13.55 1.54
C ASP A 110 -0.18 14.04 3.00
N VAL A 111 -0.61 13.19 3.94
CA VAL A 111 -0.42 13.38 5.37
C VAL A 111 0.73 12.54 5.90
N ASP A 112 1.42 13.03 6.93
CA ASP A 112 2.42 12.22 7.64
C ASP A 112 1.74 11.03 8.33
N LEU A 113 2.28 9.83 8.11
CA LEU A 113 1.80 8.60 8.72
C LEU A 113 2.71 8.21 9.87
N LEU A 114 2.15 7.73 10.98
CA LEU A 114 2.91 7.17 12.09
C LEU A 114 2.57 5.68 12.19
N ILE A 115 3.42 4.83 11.64
CA ILE A 115 3.23 3.39 11.67
C ILE A 115 4.40 2.80 12.45
N ASP A 116 4.09 2.10 13.55
CA ASP A 116 5.10 1.40 14.37
C ASP A 116 6.25 2.31 14.83
N GLY A 117 5.89 3.52 15.29
CA GLY A 117 6.87 4.50 15.77
C GLY A 117 7.74 5.13 14.68
N VAL A 118 7.50 4.83 13.41
CA VAL A 118 8.19 5.43 12.26
C VAL A 118 7.27 6.44 11.58
N THR A 119 7.73 7.69 11.50
CA THR A 119 7.07 8.73 10.71
C THR A 119 7.41 8.56 9.24
N ILE A 120 6.38 8.49 8.40
CA ILE A 120 6.49 8.35 6.95
C ILE A 120 5.90 9.60 6.32
N ARG A 121 6.75 10.36 5.64
CA ARG A 121 6.42 11.65 5.02
C ARG A 121 6.26 11.48 3.51
N SER A 122 5.31 12.20 2.90
CA SER A 122 5.20 12.23 1.44
C SER A 122 6.50 12.80 0.85
N GLY A 123 7.00 12.19 -0.23
CA GLY A 123 8.27 12.53 -0.88
C GLY A 123 9.52 11.88 -0.27
N ALA A 124 9.47 11.30 0.93
CA ALA A 124 10.58 10.54 1.49
C ALA A 124 10.84 9.28 0.66
N THR A 125 12.06 8.75 0.68
CA THR A 125 12.37 7.48 0.02
C THR A 125 12.06 6.29 0.94
N ILE A 126 11.42 5.25 0.40
CA ILE A 126 11.17 3.98 1.08
C ILE A 126 11.85 2.83 0.33
N TRP A 127 12.38 1.87 1.09
CA TRP A 127 12.96 0.63 0.59
C TRP A 127 12.28 -0.56 1.26
N CYS A 128 11.82 -1.51 0.45
CA CYS A 128 11.12 -2.71 0.89
C CYS A 128 11.78 -3.94 0.28
N ASP A 129 12.10 -4.91 1.13
CA ASP A 129 12.64 -6.22 0.75
C ASP A 129 12.04 -7.32 1.65
N PRO A 130 12.44 -8.60 1.53
CA PRO A 130 11.95 -9.66 2.42
C PRO A 130 12.24 -9.45 3.91
N ASP A 131 13.34 -8.76 4.26
CA ASP A 131 13.75 -8.57 5.66
C ASP A 131 12.94 -7.47 6.34
N GLY A 132 12.57 -6.42 5.61
CA GLY A 132 11.72 -5.38 6.17
C GLY A 132 11.54 -4.14 5.31
N ILE A 133 11.30 -3.03 6.02
CA ILE A 133 11.04 -1.71 5.43
C ILE A 133 11.94 -0.68 6.09
N LEU A 134 12.67 0.07 5.28
CA LEU A 134 13.44 1.24 5.67
C LEU A 134 12.82 2.50 5.07
N VAL A 135 12.83 3.59 5.82
CA VAL A 135 12.27 4.88 5.42
C VAL A 135 13.33 5.95 5.69
N GLU A 136 13.51 6.84 4.71
CA GLU A 136 14.36 8.02 4.83
C GLU A 136 13.87 8.93 5.96
N ARG A 137 14.82 9.44 6.77
CA ARG A 137 14.52 10.23 7.96
C ARG A 137 14.16 11.66 7.66
#